data_AF-A0A0A7FWB6-F1
#
_entry.id   AF-A0A0A7FWB6-F1
#
_cell.length_a   1.000
_cell.length_b   1.000
_cell.length_c   1.000
_cell.angle_alpha   90.00
_cell.angle_beta   90.00
_cell.angle_gamma   90.00
#
_symmetry.space_group_name_H-M   'P 1'
#
loop_
_entity.id
_entity.type
_entity.pdbx_description
1 polymer ?
#
loop_
_entity_poly.entity_id
_entity_poly.type
_entity_poly.pdbx_seq_one_letter_code
_entity_poly.pdbx_strand_id
1 'polypeptide(L)'
;MRLLVKVDDSIPRFDCDECCKCTSKIAKSLCKFKNRGCCFYYPKFNLVDLQRMSKHSTGRSVLKRIIETNSKIFNYYIQAIGYFDEDGYNKFKNLNNNISKKDEYEPDDNSIYFKACPFVIDGTGCSIPHKYRTPVCNFFLCKEVKNMVKSNKLLKDFEEASKAYYRYYEWENQNLIELLEEKGLTLKDNFDKVIDFLSKIESYEYEFPNLQDFYKDA
;
A
#
# COMPACT_ATOMS: atom_id res chain seq x y z
N MET A 1 -16.92 -0.97 -14.34
CA MET A 1 -15.59 -0.50 -13.93
C MET A 1 -15.39 0.98 -14.24
N ARG A 2 -15.03 1.72 -13.21
CA ARG A 2 -14.47 3.07 -13.26
C ARG A 2 -13.10 3.04 -12.63
N LEU A 3 -12.15 3.74 -13.23
CA LEU A 3 -10.82 3.99 -12.66
C LEU A 3 -10.59 5.49 -12.67
N LEU A 4 -10.55 6.07 -11.46
CA LEU A 4 -10.50 7.51 -11.24
C LEU A 4 -9.22 7.89 -10.49
N VAL A 5 -8.77 9.12 -10.66
CA VAL A 5 -7.77 9.72 -9.77
C VAL A 5 -8.48 10.53 -8.69
N LYS A 6 -8.13 10.28 -7.43
CA LYS A 6 -8.59 11.08 -6.30
C LYS A 6 -7.40 11.61 -5.53
N VAL A 7 -7.45 12.90 -5.17
CA VAL A 7 -6.45 13.56 -4.32
C VAL A 7 -7.16 14.07 -3.07
N ASP A 8 -6.62 13.73 -1.91
CA ASP A 8 -7.07 14.25 -0.60
C ASP A 8 -5.82 14.62 0.19
N ASP A 9 -5.78 15.82 0.73
CA ASP A 9 -4.63 16.32 1.52
C ASP A 9 -3.30 16.20 0.73
N SER A 10 -3.36 16.51 -0.57
CA SER A 10 -2.26 16.36 -1.53
C SER A 10 -1.73 14.91 -1.69
N ILE A 11 -2.50 13.92 -1.22
CA ILE A 11 -2.21 12.49 -1.37
C ILE A 11 -3.08 11.87 -2.48
N PRO A 12 -2.49 11.55 -3.65
CA PRO A 12 -3.18 10.90 -4.75
C PRO A 12 -3.45 9.40 -4.49
N ARG A 13 -4.52 8.89 -5.09
CA ARG A 13 -4.84 7.47 -5.21
C ARG A 13 -5.52 7.15 -6.54
N PHE A 14 -5.37 5.90 -6.97
CA PHE A 14 -6.20 5.30 -8.01
C PHE A 14 -7.40 4.61 -7.35
N ASP A 15 -8.59 5.08 -7.69
CA ASP A 15 -9.85 4.57 -7.16
C ASP A 15 -10.53 3.69 -8.22
N CYS A 16 -10.63 2.39 -7.95
CA CYS A 16 -11.27 1.41 -8.82
C CYS A 16 -12.47 0.78 -8.12
N ASP A 17 -13.66 0.90 -8.72
CA ASP A 17 -14.91 0.43 -8.13
C ASP A 17 -15.14 -1.09 -8.25
N GLU A 18 -14.32 -1.80 -9.02
CA GLU A 18 -14.36 -3.28 -9.10
C GLU A 18 -13.53 -3.93 -7.99
N CYS A 19 -12.59 -3.22 -7.35
CA CYS A 19 -11.70 -3.79 -6.34
C CYS A 19 -12.45 -4.37 -5.13
N CYS A 20 -13.63 -3.84 -4.79
CA CYS A 20 -14.45 -4.35 -3.68
C CYS A 20 -15.27 -5.62 -4.02
N LYS A 21 -15.46 -5.92 -5.31
CA LYS A 21 -16.17 -7.11 -5.82
C LYS A 21 -15.25 -8.02 -6.63
N CYS A 22 -13.95 -7.84 -6.45
CA CYS A 22 -12.92 -8.34 -7.35
C CYS A 22 -12.89 -9.88 -7.34
N THR A 23 -13.25 -10.51 -8.46
CA THR A 23 -13.10 -11.96 -8.68
C THR A 23 -11.72 -12.33 -9.22
N SER A 24 -10.79 -11.38 -9.18
CA SER A 24 -9.51 -11.47 -9.84
C SER A 24 -8.64 -12.55 -9.19
N LYS A 25 -7.78 -13.20 -9.97
CA LYS A 25 -6.95 -14.28 -9.45
C LYS A 25 -6.09 -13.83 -8.29
N ILE A 26 -5.47 -12.66 -8.39
CA ILE A 26 -4.65 -12.10 -7.31
C ILE A 26 -5.47 -11.76 -6.04
N ALA A 27 -6.76 -11.44 -6.19
CA ALA A 27 -7.66 -11.16 -5.07
C ALA A 27 -8.14 -12.42 -4.34
N LYS A 28 -7.98 -13.60 -4.95
CA LYS A 28 -8.28 -14.90 -4.30
C LYS A 28 -7.57 -15.00 -2.96
N SER A 29 -8.29 -15.50 -1.95
CA SER A 29 -7.75 -15.75 -0.62
C SER A 29 -8.03 -17.18 -0.21
N LEU A 30 -6.96 -17.88 0.16
CA LEU A 30 -7.00 -19.23 0.72
C LEU A 30 -6.79 -19.23 2.24
N CYS A 31 -6.67 -18.05 2.86
CA CYS A 31 -6.51 -17.87 4.30
C CYS A 31 -7.86 -17.59 4.98
N LYS A 32 -7.86 -17.24 6.27
CA LYS A 32 -9.10 -16.94 7.03
C LYS A 32 -9.85 -15.68 6.56
N PHE A 33 -9.19 -14.75 5.88
CA PHE A 33 -9.79 -13.51 5.36
C PHE A 33 -10.27 -13.72 3.93
N LYS A 34 -11.54 -14.05 3.72
CA LYS A 34 -12.05 -14.52 2.42
C LYS A 34 -12.21 -13.40 1.40
N ASN A 35 -12.61 -12.22 1.84
CA ASN A 35 -12.95 -11.06 1.03
C ASN A 35 -11.96 -9.90 1.28
N ARG A 36 -10.66 -10.21 1.30
CA ARG A 36 -9.59 -9.22 1.56
C ARG A 36 -9.18 -8.37 0.34
N GLY A 37 -9.71 -8.69 -0.85
CA GLY A 37 -9.24 -8.11 -2.12
C GLY A 37 -7.74 -8.32 -2.34
N CYS A 38 -7.04 -7.32 -2.89
CA CYS A 38 -5.59 -7.38 -3.12
C CYS A 38 -4.75 -7.05 -1.88
N CYS A 39 -5.33 -6.98 -0.67
CA CYS A 39 -4.63 -6.62 0.57
C CYS A 39 -3.87 -7.82 1.17
N PHE A 40 -2.90 -8.37 0.44
CA PHE A 40 -1.99 -9.43 0.92
C PHE A 40 -0.62 -8.91 1.36
N TYR A 41 -0.28 -7.67 0.99
CA TYR A 41 1.01 -7.02 1.28
C TYR A 41 1.09 -6.53 2.74
N TYR A 42 2.31 -6.57 3.30
CA TYR A 42 2.62 -6.09 4.65
C TYR A 42 3.22 -4.68 4.55
N PRO A 43 2.47 -3.62 4.93
CA PRO A 43 2.87 -2.26 4.64
C PRO A 43 4.12 -1.83 5.40
N LYS A 44 5.03 -1.19 4.66
CA LYS A 44 6.19 -0.46 5.16
C LYS A 44 5.87 1.03 5.14
N PHE A 45 5.75 1.63 6.32
CA PHE A 45 5.54 3.06 6.50
C PHE A 45 6.90 3.75 6.68
N ASN A 46 7.28 4.58 5.70
CA ASN A 46 8.53 5.33 5.70
C ASN A 46 8.37 6.66 6.48
N LEU A 47 9.45 7.41 6.69
CA LEU A 47 9.42 8.66 7.47
C LEU A 47 8.42 9.67 6.92
N VAL A 48 8.26 9.77 5.60
CA VAL A 48 7.27 10.66 4.98
C VAL A 48 5.83 10.29 5.34
N ASP A 49 5.51 9.00 5.50
CA ASP A 49 4.20 8.56 5.99
C ASP A 49 4.01 8.94 7.47
N LEU A 50 5.05 8.73 8.28
CA LEU A 50 5.05 9.06 9.70
C LEU A 50 4.93 10.57 9.92
N GLN A 51 5.59 11.38 9.08
CA GLN A 51 5.50 12.83 9.08
C GLN A 51 4.05 13.26 8.86
N ARG A 52 3.39 12.75 7.82
CA ARG A 52 1.96 13.01 7.54
C ARG A 52 1.06 12.61 8.72
N MET A 53 1.30 11.45 9.31
CA MET A 53 0.54 10.99 10.48
C MET A 53 0.79 11.86 11.72
N SER A 54 1.99 12.44 11.87
CA SER A 54 2.36 13.20 13.06
C SER A 54 1.73 14.61 13.14
N LYS A 55 1.27 15.16 12.01
CA LYS A 55 0.74 16.54 11.92
C LYS A 55 -0.63 16.76 12.55
N HIS A 56 -1.47 15.74 12.61
CA HIS A 56 -2.86 15.87 13.10
C HIS A 56 -3.25 14.75 14.06
N SER A 57 -4.23 15.02 14.93
CA SER A 57 -4.72 14.06 15.94
C SER A 57 -5.24 12.76 15.33
N THR A 58 -5.90 12.83 14.17
CA THR A 58 -6.38 11.67 13.42
C THR A 58 -5.23 10.82 12.90
N GLY A 59 -4.20 11.45 12.33
CA GLY A 59 -2.96 10.79 11.91
C GLY A 59 -2.23 10.13 13.08
N ARG A 60 -2.11 10.80 14.22
CA ARG A 60 -1.47 10.25 15.43
C ARG A 60 -2.23 9.04 15.96
N SER A 61 -3.55 9.05 15.86
CA SER A 61 -4.39 7.90 16.22
C SER A 61 -4.18 6.72 15.27
N VAL A 62 -3.98 6.98 13.97
CA VAL A 62 -3.62 5.96 12.97
C VAL A 62 -2.23 5.38 13.24
N LEU A 63 -1.24 6.23 13.52
CA LEU A 63 0.12 5.81 13.88
C LEU A 63 0.12 4.94 15.13
N LYS A 64 -0.62 5.34 16.17
CA LYS A 64 -0.79 4.54 17.39
C LYS A 64 -1.32 3.14 17.07
N ARG A 65 -2.37 3.03 16.24
CA ARG A 65 -2.91 1.73 15.79
C ARG A 65 -1.88 0.90 15.02
N ILE A 66 -1.04 1.53 14.19
CA ILE A 66 0.03 0.84 13.47
C ILE A 66 1.05 0.25 14.46
N ILE A 67 1.44 1.00 15.48
CA ILE A 67 2.41 0.54 16.49
C ILE A 67 1.81 -0.56 17.37
N GLU A 68 0.54 -0.45 17.73
CA GLU A 68 -0.19 -1.45 18.55
C GLU A 68 -0.48 -2.75 17.78
N THR A 69 -0.34 -2.73 16.46
CA THR A 69 -0.37 -3.94 15.63
C THR A 69 0.94 -4.73 15.81
N ASN A 70 1.01 -5.97 15.32
CA ASN A 70 2.27 -6.70 15.18
C ASN A 70 3.22 -5.98 14.19
N SER A 71 3.97 -5.00 14.69
CA SER A 71 4.84 -4.13 13.89
C SER A 71 6.29 -4.22 14.32
N LYS A 72 7.20 -4.11 13.35
CA LYS A 72 8.64 -4.00 13.57
C LYS A 72 9.08 -2.58 13.30
N ILE A 73 9.76 -1.98 14.28
CA ILE A 73 10.32 -0.64 14.17
C ILE A 73 11.80 -0.77 13.77
N PHE A 74 12.15 -0.20 12.61
CA PHE A 74 13.51 -0.09 12.11
C PHE A 74 13.98 1.36 12.26
N ASN A 75 15.24 1.65 11.97
CA ASN A 75 15.81 2.99 12.18
C ASN A 75 14.99 4.10 11.49
N TYR A 76 14.48 3.86 10.28
CA TYR A 76 13.81 4.89 9.47
C TYR A 76 12.50 4.43 8.82
N TYR A 77 11.92 3.32 9.27
CA TYR A 77 10.58 2.92 8.86
C TYR A 77 9.94 1.98 9.88
N ILE A 78 8.62 1.83 9.78
CA ILE A 78 7.84 0.86 10.54
C ILE A 78 7.24 -0.14 9.55
N GLN A 79 7.40 -1.43 9.80
CA GLN A 79 6.76 -2.47 9.00
C GLN A 79 5.67 -3.16 9.81
N ALA A 80 4.42 -3.05 9.37
CA ALA A 80 3.32 -3.79 9.97
C ALA A 80 3.26 -5.20 9.38
N ILE A 81 3.38 -6.20 10.25
CA ILE A 81 3.38 -7.62 9.87
C ILE A 81 1.94 -8.12 9.90
N GLY A 82 1.49 -8.62 8.74
CA GLY A 82 0.17 -9.19 8.61
C GLY A 82 0.08 -10.67 8.99
N TYR A 83 -1.07 -11.24 8.69
CA TYR A 83 -1.34 -12.64 8.91
C TYR A 83 -0.80 -13.49 7.75
N PHE A 84 -0.11 -14.58 8.07
CA PHE A 84 0.30 -15.61 7.12
C PHE A 84 -0.20 -16.98 7.60
N ASP A 85 -0.99 -17.66 6.75
CA ASP A 85 -1.37 -19.05 6.94
C ASP A 85 -0.26 -19.97 6.38
N GLU A 86 0.82 -20.10 7.15
CA GLU A 86 2.00 -20.88 6.75
C GLU A 86 1.68 -22.36 6.58
N ASP A 87 0.87 -22.93 7.48
CA ASP A 87 0.42 -24.33 7.39
C ASP A 87 -0.41 -24.58 6.14
N GLY A 88 -1.36 -23.70 5.82
CA GLY A 88 -2.16 -23.76 4.60
C GLY A 88 -1.28 -23.66 3.34
N TYR A 89 -0.31 -22.74 3.35
CA TYR A 89 0.62 -22.57 2.24
C TYR A 89 1.50 -23.81 2.03
N ASN A 90 2.05 -24.37 3.11
CA ASN A 90 2.91 -25.56 3.04
C ASN A 90 2.13 -26.78 2.54
N LYS A 91 0.88 -26.97 2.98
CA LYS A 91 -0.02 -28.02 2.45
C LYS A 91 -0.29 -27.83 0.96
N PHE A 92 -0.61 -26.61 0.54
CA PHE A 92 -0.85 -26.27 -0.87
C PHE A 92 0.39 -26.56 -1.74
N LYS A 93 1.58 -26.16 -1.27
CA LYS A 93 2.85 -26.41 -1.97
C LYS A 93 3.09 -27.91 -2.17
N ASN A 94 2.89 -28.71 -1.12
CA ASN A 94 3.12 -30.15 -1.16
C ASN A 94 2.15 -30.88 -2.11
N LEU A 95 0.89 -30.45 -2.17
CA LEU A 95 -0.13 -31.03 -3.06
C LEU A 95 0.08 -30.65 -4.53
N ASN A 96 0.62 -29.46 -4.81
CA ASN A 96 0.77 -28.92 -6.16
C ASN A 96 2.17 -29.08 -6.76
N ASN A 97 3.02 -29.95 -6.19
CA ASN A 97 4.36 -30.25 -6.71
C ASN A 97 4.35 -30.85 -8.15
N ASN A 98 3.18 -31.14 -8.73
CA ASN A 98 3.01 -31.76 -10.06
C ASN A 98 1.99 -31.05 -10.99
N ILE A 99 1.79 -29.73 -10.91
CA ILE A 99 0.80 -29.03 -11.76
C ILE A 99 1.43 -28.06 -12.78
N SER A 100 0.79 -28.10 -13.95
CA SER A 100 1.00 -27.57 -15.29
C SER A 100 1.09 -26.04 -15.44
N LYS A 101 1.31 -25.62 -16.71
CA LYS A 101 1.48 -24.23 -17.18
C LYS A 101 0.66 -23.21 -16.39
N LYS A 102 1.41 -22.30 -15.75
CA LYS A 102 0.91 -21.11 -15.07
C LYS A 102 0.01 -20.27 -15.97
N ASP A 103 -1.16 -19.87 -15.47
CA ASP A 103 -2.03 -18.93 -16.16
C ASP A 103 -1.46 -17.51 -16.11
N GLU A 104 -1.70 -16.72 -17.16
CA GLU A 104 -1.15 -15.37 -17.34
C GLU A 104 -1.45 -14.39 -16.18
N TYR A 105 -2.53 -14.62 -15.43
CA TYR A 105 -2.98 -13.77 -14.33
C TYR A 105 -2.62 -14.33 -12.94
N GLU A 106 -2.00 -15.50 -12.86
CA GLU A 106 -1.52 -16.04 -11.58
C GLU A 106 -0.28 -15.29 -11.08
N PRO A 107 -0.19 -15.01 -9.77
CA PRO A 107 0.96 -14.36 -9.17
C PRO A 107 2.20 -15.27 -9.29
N ASP A 108 3.39 -14.65 -9.38
CA ASP A 108 4.67 -15.39 -9.30
C ASP A 108 4.88 -16.01 -7.92
N ASP A 109 4.44 -15.32 -6.87
CA ASP A 109 4.45 -15.80 -5.50
C ASP A 109 3.06 -16.26 -5.06
N ASN A 110 2.83 -17.57 -5.00
CA ASN A 110 1.57 -18.15 -4.53
C ASN A 110 1.32 -17.96 -3.02
N SER A 111 2.33 -17.55 -2.24
CA SER A 111 2.15 -17.29 -0.80
C SER A 111 1.19 -16.13 -0.54
N ILE A 112 0.97 -15.25 -1.52
CA ILE A 112 0.02 -14.13 -1.39
C ILE A 112 -1.41 -14.62 -1.11
N TYR A 113 -1.79 -15.81 -1.60
CA TYR A 113 -3.11 -16.41 -1.34
C TYR A 113 -3.31 -16.72 0.14
N PHE A 114 -2.22 -16.87 0.88
CA PHE A 114 -2.21 -17.24 2.29
C PHE A 114 -1.90 -16.06 3.22
N LYS A 115 -1.73 -14.86 2.65
CA LYS A 115 -1.37 -13.64 3.39
C LYS A 115 -2.55 -12.67 3.48
N ALA A 116 -2.60 -11.88 4.54
CA ALA A 116 -3.51 -10.74 4.67
C ALA A 116 -2.83 -9.57 5.41
N CYS A 117 -2.99 -8.36 4.88
CA CYS A 117 -2.57 -7.11 5.52
C CYS A 117 -3.26 -6.96 6.89
N PRO A 118 -2.56 -6.50 7.94
CA PRO A 118 -3.16 -6.41 9.27
C PRO A 118 -4.28 -5.37 9.38
N PHE A 119 -4.39 -4.47 8.39
CA PHE A 119 -5.40 -3.41 8.38
C PHE A 119 -6.62 -3.74 7.52
N VAL A 120 -6.67 -4.91 6.88
CA VAL A 120 -7.83 -5.32 6.09
C VAL A 120 -8.97 -5.76 7.01
N ILE A 121 -10.14 -5.19 6.80
CA ILE A 121 -11.41 -5.66 7.36
C ILE A 121 -12.08 -6.48 6.28
N ASP A 122 -12.40 -7.74 6.59
CA ASP A 122 -12.97 -8.68 5.62
C ASP A 122 -14.28 -8.12 5.02
N GLY A 123 -14.37 -8.11 3.68
CA GLY A 123 -15.54 -7.59 2.96
C GLY A 123 -15.69 -6.06 2.99
N THR A 124 -14.83 -5.34 3.70
CA THR A 124 -14.90 -3.87 3.85
C THR A 124 -13.71 -3.15 3.24
N GLY A 125 -12.51 -3.76 3.31
CA GLY A 125 -11.27 -3.18 2.79
C GLY A 125 -10.37 -2.59 3.87
N CYS A 126 -9.50 -1.66 3.50
CA CYS A 126 -8.46 -1.14 4.39
C CYS A 126 -9.01 -0.14 5.43
N SER A 127 -8.75 -0.41 6.70
CA SER A 127 -9.12 0.44 7.85
C SER A 127 -8.21 1.65 8.09
N ILE A 128 -7.16 1.82 7.29
CA ILE A 128 -6.31 3.01 7.29
C ILE A 128 -6.92 4.02 6.30
N PRO A 129 -7.17 5.28 6.71
CA PRO A 129 -7.59 6.34 5.80
C PRO A 129 -6.57 6.52 4.66
N HIS A 130 -7.04 6.77 3.45
CA HIS A 130 -6.19 6.74 2.25
C HIS A 130 -5.02 7.74 2.27
N LYS A 131 -5.19 8.91 2.91
CA LYS A 131 -4.11 9.89 3.09
C LYS A 131 -2.97 9.44 4.01
N TYR A 132 -3.16 8.35 4.75
CA TYR A 132 -2.14 7.73 5.61
C TYR A 132 -1.70 6.35 5.09
N ARG A 133 -2.14 5.96 3.89
CA ARG A 133 -1.68 4.74 3.23
C ARG A 133 -0.38 5.01 2.48
N THR A 134 0.43 3.96 2.35
CA THR A 134 1.65 4.00 1.54
C THR A 134 1.30 4.16 0.06
N PRO A 135 2.23 4.66 -0.79
CA PRO A 135 2.00 4.78 -2.23
C PRO A 135 1.65 3.45 -2.89
N VAL A 136 2.18 2.33 -2.38
CA VAL A 136 1.84 0.97 -2.86
C VAL A 136 0.35 0.72 -2.71
N CYS A 137 -0.21 1.01 -1.55
CA CYS A 137 -1.63 0.82 -1.30
C CYS A 137 -2.53 1.78 -2.09
N ASN A 138 -2.03 2.98 -2.42
CA ASN A 138 -2.81 3.99 -3.13
C ASN A 138 -2.79 3.83 -4.67
N PHE A 139 -1.76 3.22 -5.24
CA PHE A 139 -1.61 3.11 -6.70
C PHE A 139 -1.67 1.69 -7.24
N PHE A 140 -1.77 0.67 -6.39
CA PHE A 140 -1.78 -0.72 -6.85
C PHE A 140 -2.97 -0.98 -7.79
N LEU A 141 -2.67 -1.39 -9.02
CA LEU A 141 -3.62 -1.91 -10.00
C LEU A 141 -3.14 -3.29 -10.45
N CYS A 142 -3.98 -4.31 -10.26
CA CYS A 142 -3.66 -5.66 -10.70
C CYS A 142 -3.71 -5.77 -12.24
N LYS A 143 -3.04 -6.79 -12.79
CA LYS A 143 -2.99 -7.04 -14.23
C LYS A 143 -4.38 -7.15 -14.86
N GLU A 144 -5.33 -7.75 -14.16
CA GLU A 144 -6.71 -7.91 -14.63
C GLU A 144 -7.40 -6.55 -14.79
N VAL A 145 -7.26 -5.63 -13.82
CA VAL A 145 -7.79 -4.26 -13.92
C VAL A 145 -7.09 -3.50 -15.04
N LYS A 146 -5.76 -3.60 -15.17
CA LYS A 146 -5.01 -2.96 -16.25
C LYS A 146 -5.49 -3.43 -17.63
N ASN A 147 -5.73 -4.72 -17.80
CA ASN A 147 -6.20 -5.30 -19.07
C ASN A 147 -7.63 -4.88 -19.43
N MET A 148 -8.44 -4.46 -18.46
CA MET A 148 -9.76 -3.87 -18.75
C MET A 148 -9.64 -2.45 -19.32
N VAL A 149 -8.55 -1.72 -19.03
CA VAL A 149 -8.24 -0.43 -19.62
C VAL A 149 -7.65 -0.65 -21.02
N LYS A 150 -8.52 -0.68 -22.04
CA LYS A 150 -8.10 -0.94 -23.44
C LYS A 150 -7.19 0.14 -24.02
N SER A 151 -7.17 1.34 -23.45
CA SER A 151 -6.34 2.46 -23.91
C SER A 151 -4.92 2.34 -23.35
N ASN A 152 -3.98 1.93 -24.19
CA ASN A 152 -2.55 1.87 -23.84
C ASN A 152 -2.00 3.24 -23.41
N LYS A 153 -2.44 4.32 -24.07
CA LYS A 153 -2.04 5.69 -23.70
C LYS A 153 -2.50 6.00 -22.27
N LEU A 154 -3.77 5.74 -21.97
CA LEU A 154 -4.32 6.04 -20.66
C LEU A 154 -3.59 5.25 -19.56
N LEU A 155 -3.41 3.94 -19.76
CA LEU A 155 -2.66 3.12 -18.81
C LEU A 155 -1.23 3.64 -18.59
N LYS A 156 -0.55 4.06 -19.66
CA LYS A 156 0.78 4.66 -19.58
C LYS A 156 0.78 5.97 -18.78
N ASP A 157 -0.21 6.84 -18.98
CA ASP A 157 -0.35 8.10 -18.24
C ASP A 157 -0.49 7.84 -16.72
N PHE A 158 -1.29 6.84 -16.32
CA PHE A 158 -1.41 6.41 -14.91
C PHE A 158 -0.07 5.84 -14.36
N GLU A 159 0.60 4.99 -15.13
CA GLU A 159 1.88 4.41 -14.71
C GLU A 159 2.99 5.45 -14.58
N GLU A 160 3.06 6.42 -15.49
CA GLU A 160 4.03 7.50 -15.44
C GLU A 160 3.78 8.45 -14.26
N ALA A 161 2.52 8.81 -14.01
CA ALA A 161 2.14 9.66 -12.89
C ALA A 161 2.45 8.99 -11.54
N SER A 162 2.11 7.70 -11.38
CA SER A 162 2.45 6.97 -10.15
C SER A 162 3.97 6.85 -9.98
N LYS A 163 4.73 6.53 -11.04
CA LYS A 163 6.21 6.50 -10.99
C LYS A 163 6.80 7.86 -10.61
N ALA A 164 6.26 8.96 -11.12
CA ALA A 164 6.71 10.29 -10.77
C ALA A 164 6.47 10.61 -9.28
N TYR A 165 5.27 10.27 -8.77
CA TYR A 165 4.99 10.40 -7.35
C TYR A 165 5.90 9.52 -6.47
N TYR A 166 6.19 8.28 -6.89
CA TYR A 166 7.15 7.42 -6.18
C TYR A 166 8.54 8.06 -6.09
N ARG A 167 9.03 8.69 -7.17
CA ARG A 167 10.32 9.40 -7.14
C ARG A 167 10.32 10.54 -6.13
N TYR A 168 9.25 11.34 -6.10
CA TYR A 168 9.08 12.39 -5.08
C TYR A 168 9.04 11.79 -3.66
N TYR A 169 8.27 10.72 -3.45
CA TYR A 169 8.12 10.06 -2.15
C TYR A 169 9.45 9.51 -1.63
N GLU A 170 10.26 8.88 -2.48
CA GLU A 170 11.59 8.37 -2.11
C GLU A 170 12.57 9.51 -1.84
N TRP A 171 12.55 10.57 -2.67
CA TRP A 171 13.38 11.76 -2.46
C TRP A 171 13.07 12.43 -1.12
N GLU A 172 11.79 12.67 -0.82
CA GLU A 172 11.38 13.30 0.44
C GLU A 172 11.72 12.41 1.64
N ASN A 173 11.51 11.10 1.53
CA ASN A 173 11.90 10.18 2.59
C ASN A 173 13.42 10.20 2.83
N GLN A 174 14.23 10.30 1.77
CA GLN A 174 15.68 10.38 1.89
C GLN A 174 16.13 11.68 2.59
N ASN A 175 15.52 12.82 2.25
CA ASN A 175 15.77 14.08 2.96
C ASN A 175 15.47 13.94 4.47
N LEU A 176 14.36 13.29 4.83
CA LEU A 176 14.01 13.06 6.23
C LEU A 176 14.98 12.12 6.95
N ILE A 177 15.55 11.13 6.25
CA ILE A 177 16.60 10.24 6.79
C ILE A 177 17.83 11.08 7.12
N GLU A 178 18.31 11.89 6.18
CA GLU A 178 19.50 12.73 6.34
C GLU A 178 19.35 13.69 7.53
N LEU A 179 18.18 14.34 7.66
CA LEU A 179 17.88 15.21 8.80
C LEU A 179 17.89 14.50 10.17
N LEU A 180 17.47 13.22 10.21
CA LEU A 180 17.53 12.42 11.43
C LEU A 180 18.96 11.96 11.73
N GLU A 181 19.73 11.60 10.69
CA GLU A 181 21.13 11.18 10.80
C GLU A 181 22.01 12.29 11.34
N GLU A 182 21.86 13.53 10.85
CA GLU A 182 22.54 14.71 11.37
C GLU A 182 22.29 14.95 12.87
N LYS A 183 21.14 14.49 13.36
CA LYS A 183 20.74 14.60 14.77
C LYS A 183 21.05 13.36 15.60
N GLY A 184 21.59 12.31 14.99
CA GLY A 184 21.81 11.02 15.64
C GLY A 184 20.51 10.39 16.16
N LEU A 185 19.39 10.62 15.47
CA LEU A 185 18.06 10.12 15.86
C LEU A 185 17.66 8.92 15.01
N THR A 186 17.11 7.89 15.65
CA THR A 186 16.47 6.77 14.95
C THR A 186 15.07 6.51 15.53
N LEU A 187 14.14 5.98 14.73
CA LEU A 187 12.84 5.54 15.26
C LEU A 187 13.00 4.44 16.32
N LYS A 188 14.00 3.58 16.16
CA LYS A 188 14.24 2.44 17.06
C LYS A 188 14.66 2.89 18.46
N ASP A 189 15.51 3.90 18.55
CA ASP A 189 16.09 4.35 19.82
C ASP A 189 15.41 5.62 20.36
N ASN A 190 14.71 6.37 19.50
CA ASN A 190 14.19 7.70 19.82
C ASN A 190 12.78 7.95 19.27
N PHE A 191 11.91 6.93 19.28
CA PHE A 191 10.58 6.97 18.66
C PHE A 191 9.82 8.29 18.87
N ASP A 192 9.50 8.65 20.11
CA ASP A 192 8.69 9.85 20.40
C ASP A 192 9.38 11.16 19.97
N LYS A 193 10.72 11.23 20.11
CA LYS A 193 11.50 12.39 19.67
C LYS A 193 11.48 12.52 18.15
N VAL A 194 11.55 11.41 17.43
CA VAL A 194 11.45 11.40 15.96
C VAL A 194 10.06 11.84 15.53
N ILE A 195 8.99 11.31 16.13
CA ILE A 195 7.62 11.71 15.76
C ILE A 195 7.37 13.20 16.06
N ASP A 196 7.86 13.71 17.19
CA ASP A 196 7.79 15.14 17.51
C ASP A 196 8.59 15.99 16.51
N PHE A 197 9.81 15.57 16.17
CA PHE A 197 10.64 16.25 15.17
C PHE A 197 9.96 16.30 13.80
N LEU A 198 9.50 15.16 13.29
CA LEU A 198 8.79 15.06 12.01
C LEU A 198 7.55 15.97 11.97
N SER A 199 6.83 16.10 13.09
CA SER A 199 5.61 16.93 13.17
C SER A 199 5.87 18.43 12.99
N LYS A 200 7.12 18.86 13.18
CA LYS A 200 7.55 20.28 13.08
C LYS A 200 8.16 20.63 11.73
N ILE A 201 8.46 19.62 10.90
CA ILE A 201 9.03 19.83 9.57
C ILE A 201 7.90 20.13 8.59
N GLU A 202 8.07 21.19 7.80
CA GLU A 202 7.17 21.50 6.69
C GLU A 202 7.24 20.37 5.65
N SER A 203 6.09 19.98 5.11
CA SER A 203 6.05 18.93 4.08
C SER A 203 5.93 19.58 2.73
N TYR A 204 6.74 19.15 1.77
CA TYR A 204 6.52 19.51 0.38
C TYR A 204 5.26 18.83 -0.13
N GLU A 205 4.40 19.58 -0.81
CA GLU A 205 3.25 19.00 -1.51
C GLU A 205 3.64 18.64 -2.94
N TYR A 206 3.28 17.44 -3.38
CA TYR A 206 3.45 17.03 -4.76
C TYR A 206 2.18 17.32 -5.54
N GLU A 207 2.27 18.16 -6.56
CA GLU A 207 1.17 18.41 -7.48
C GLU A 207 0.99 17.20 -8.41
N PHE A 208 0.00 16.36 -8.09
CA PHE A 208 -0.30 15.19 -8.93
C PHE A 208 -0.97 15.63 -10.23
N PRO A 209 -0.54 15.10 -11.40
CA PRO A 209 -1.10 15.52 -12.68
C PRO A 209 -2.58 15.18 -12.76
N ASN A 210 -3.35 16.06 -13.40
CA ASN A 210 -4.73 15.77 -13.74
C ASN A 210 -4.76 14.70 -14.85
N LEU A 211 -5.25 13.50 -14.52
CA LEU A 211 -5.36 12.40 -15.47
C LEU A 211 -6.81 12.24 -15.93
N GLN A 212 -6.96 11.74 -17.16
CA GLN A 212 -8.27 11.37 -17.67
C GLN A 212 -8.84 10.17 -16.88
N ASP A 213 -10.10 10.25 -16.49
CA ASP A 213 -10.83 9.12 -15.90
C ASP A 213 -11.13 8.03 -16.94
N PHE A 214 -11.19 6.78 -16.49
CA PHE A 214 -11.65 5.65 -17.30
C PHE A 214 -13.03 5.17 -16.85
N TYR A 215 -13.93 4.98 -17.82
CA TYR A 215 -15.23 4.36 -17.65
C TYR A 215 -15.33 3.20 -18.65
N LYS A 216 -15.60 2.00 -18.17
CA LYS A 216 -15.94 0.86 -19.03
C LYS A 216 -17.39 1.03 -19.49
N ASP A 217 -17.62 0.99 -20.80
CA ASP A 217 -18.96 0.97 -21.38
C ASP A 217 -19.78 -0.20 -20.81
N ALA A 218 -21.07 0.04 -20.57
CA ALA A 218 -22.01 -0.89 -19.95
C ALA A 218 -22.26 -2.14 -20.82
#